data_AF-A0A0H5S3K0-F1
#
_entry.id   AF-A0A0H5S3K0-F1
#
_cell.length_a   1.000
_cell.length_b   1.000
_cell.length_c   1.000
_cell.angle_alpha   90.00
_cell.angle_beta   90.00
_cell.angle_gamma   90.00
#
_symmetry.space_group_name_H-M   'P 1'
#
loop_
_entity.id
_entity.type
_entity.pdbx_description
1 polymer ?
#
loop_
_entity_poly.entity_id
_entity_poly.type
_entity_poly.pdbx_seq_one_letter_code
_entity_poly.pdbx_strand_id
1 'polypeptide(L)'
;MTCSGGIRRTISSSSSSTQVDSQIIMHTVVPLPECPHLVEIRELPAEGINALACCSECHSNEEQWVCLTCYLVNCSRYIAGHAVYHQMRTGHSMALSLTDLSVWCYPCESYVHHEVLIPAKNAAHQSKFGVSMPEQGRSTF
;
A
#
# COMPACT_ATOMS: atom_id res chain seq x y z
N MET A 1 22.55 -2.27 -4.06
CA MET A 1 21.66 -3.07 -4.93
C MET A 1 20.87 -2.07 -5.77
N THR A 2 21.02 -2.11 -7.09
CA THR A 2 20.36 -1.18 -8.02
C THR A 2 18.98 -1.72 -8.37
N CYS A 3 17.93 -0.93 -8.18
CA CYS A 3 16.58 -1.33 -8.58
C CYS A 3 16.43 -1.26 -10.10
N SER A 4 15.77 -2.25 -10.67
CA SER A 4 15.50 -2.34 -12.10
C SER A 4 14.23 -1.56 -12.41
N GLY A 5 14.33 -0.29 -12.79
CA GLY A 5 13.14 0.46 -13.21
C GLY A 5 13.31 1.97 -13.22
N GLY A 6 13.55 2.53 -14.40
CA GLY A 6 13.43 3.96 -14.65
C GLY A 6 12.90 4.14 -16.05
N ILE A 7 11.60 3.89 -16.26
CA ILE A 7 10.95 4.13 -17.56
C ILE A 7 9.76 5.05 -17.33
N ARG A 8 10.00 6.36 -17.51
CA ARG A 8 8.93 7.35 -17.68
C ARG A 8 8.22 7.05 -19.00
N ARG A 9 6.97 6.59 -18.95
CA ARG A 9 6.13 6.50 -20.15
C ARG A 9 5.51 7.88 -20.44
N THR A 10 5.86 8.46 -21.58
CA THR A 10 5.15 9.59 -22.17
C THR A 10 3.81 9.10 -22.72
N ILE A 11 2.73 9.72 -22.27
CA ILE A 11 1.37 9.42 -22.72
C ILE A 11 1.06 10.36 -23.89
N SER A 12 0.81 9.80 -25.07
CA SER A 12 0.27 10.53 -26.21
C SER A 12 -1.24 10.63 -26.07
N SER A 13 -1.76 11.85 -26.05
CA SER A 13 -3.19 12.14 -26.06
C SER A 13 -3.74 12.12 -27.49
N SER A 14 -4.77 11.32 -27.73
CA SER A 14 -5.66 11.49 -28.89
C SER A 14 -7.08 11.65 -28.40
N SER A 15 -7.68 12.77 -28.79
CA SER A 15 -9.04 13.20 -28.42
C SER A 15 -10.04 12.67 -29.44
N SER A 16 -11.08 11.98 -28.98
CA SER A 16 -12.32 11.79 -29.72
C SER A 16 -13.48 12.01 -28.78
N SER A 17 -14.09 13.19 -28.90
CA SER A 17 -15.24 13.63 -28.12
C SER A 17 -16.49 12.86 -28.53
N THR A 18 -17.10 12.16 -27.59
CA THR A 18 -18.54 11.82 -27.64
C THR A 18 -19.13 12.20 -26.29
N GLN A 19 -20.03 13.18 -26.31
CA GLN A 19 -20.77 13.65 -25.14
C GLN A 19 -21.85 12.63 -24.81
N VAL A 20 -21.61 11.83 -23.76
CA VAL A 20 -22.67 11.10 -23.06
C VAL A 20 -22.74 11.66 -21.65
N ASP A 21 -23.90 12.23 -21.31
CA ASP A 21 -24.20 12.80 -19.99
C ASP A 21 -24.51 11.67 -19.00
N SER A 22 -23.48 10.90 -18.68
CA SER A 22 -23.55 9.89 -17.64
C SER A 22 -23.23 10.57 -16.33
N GLN A 23 -24.24 10.73 -15.47
CA GLN A 23 -24.10 11.24 -14.11
C GLN A 23 -23.07 10.37 -13.37
N ILE A 24 -21.82 10.87 -13.26
CA ILE A 24 -20.72 10.11 -12.68
C ILE A 24 -20.97 10.02 -11.17
N ILE A 25 -21.45 8.86 -10.71
CA ILE A 25 -21.59 8.57 -9.29
C ILE A 25 -20.19 8.27 -8.73
N MET A 26 -19.65 9.22 -7.97
CA MET A 26 -18.37 9.03 -7.28
C MET A 26 -18.63 8.25 -5.98
N HIS A 27 -18.20 6.99 -5.93
CA HIS A 27 -18.18 6.20 -4.71
C HIS A 27 -16.85 6.40 -3.98
N THR A 28 -16.89 6.96 -2.78
CA THR A 28 -15.71 7.04 -1.92
C THR A 28 -15.41 5.67 -1.32
N VAL A 29 -14.15 5.25 -1.42
CA VAL A 29 -13.66 4.05 -0.73
C VAL A 29 -13.43 4.39 0.74
N VAL A 30 -14.15 3.73 1.64
CA VAL A 30 -13.99 3.88 3.09
C VAL A 30 -13.25 2.65 3.62
N PRO A 31 -12.05 2.80 4.21
CA PRO A 31 -11.35 1.68 4.81
C PRO A 31 -12.15 1.06 5.95
N LEU A 32 -12.09 -0.26 6.08
CA LEU A 32 -12.69 -0.98 7.19
C LEU A 32 -12.01 -0.55 8.50
N PRO A 33 -12.78 -0.15 9.54
CA PRO A 33 -12.22 0.11 10.87
C PRO A 33 -11.85 -1.21 11.56
N GLU A 34 -12.64 -2.26 11.34
CA GLU A 34 -12.45 -3.58 11.91
C GLU A 34 -12.16 -4.60 10.82
N CYS A 35 -11.23 -5.51 11.09
CA CYS A 35 -10.94 -6.64 10.21
C CYS A 35 -10.47 -7.83 11.05
N PRO A 36 -11.01 -9.05 10.86
CA PRO A 36 -10.62 -10.21 11.65
C PRO A 36 -9.14 -10.58 11.47
N HIS A 37 -8.50 -10.10 10.41
CA HIS A 37 -7.09 -10.36 10.12
C HIS A 37 -6.12 -9.37 10.79
N LEU A 38 -6.61 -8.36 11.55
CA LEU A 38 -5.74 -7.45 12.29
C LEU A 38 -4.88 -8.19 13.33
N VAL A 39 -5.31 -9.38 13.75
CA VAL A 39 -4.57 -10.27 14.66
C VAL A 39 -3.27 -10.81 14.06
N GLU A 40 -3.08 -10.71 12.75
CA GLU A 40 -1.87 -11.17 12.03
C GLU A 40 -0.79 -10.10 11.92
N ILE A 41 -1.09 -8.86 12.31
CA ILE A 41 -0.12 -7.75 12.29
C ILE A 41 0.94 -8.00 13.34
N ARG A 42 2.21 -7.91 12.94
CA ARG A 42 3.36 -8.06 13.84
C ARG A 42 4.00 -6.72 14.16
N GLU A 43 4.67 -6.68 15.30
CA GLU A 43 5.47 -5.52 15.72
C GLU A 43 6.47 -5.10 14.64
N LEU A 44 6.75 -3.80 14.60
CA LEU A 44 7.75 -3.23 13.71
C LEU A 44 9.11 -3.89 13.94
N PRO A 45 9.85 -4.24 12.87
CA PRO A 45 11.23 -4.69 13.02
C PRO A 45 12.12 -3.52 13.47
N ALA A 46 13.25 -3.81 14.10
CA ALA A 46 14.13 -2.79 14.69
C ALA A 46 14.67 -1.80 13.65
N GLU A 47 14.87 -2.25 12.41
CA GLU A 47 15.27 -1.45 11.26
C GLU A 47 14.14 -0.59 10.67
N GLY A 48 12.89 -0.79 11.10
CA GLY A 48 11.71 -0.08 10.60
C GLY A 48 11.31 -0.48 9.19
N ILE A 49 10.69 0.45 8.45
CA ILE A 49 10.27 0.27 7.07
C ILE A 49 11.06 1.23 6.18
N ASN A 50 11.65 0.72 5.10
CA ASN A 50 12.29 1.54 4.08
C ASN A 50 11.32 1.85 2.93
N ALA A 51 10.86 3.09 2.84
CA ALA A 51 9.96 3.58 1.79
C ALA A 51 10.58 3.54 0.37
N LEU A 52 11.90 3.40 0.25
CA LEU A 52 12.63 3.26 -1.01
C LEU A 52 13.05 1.81 -1.30
N ALA A 53 12.53 0.84 -0.54
CA ALA A 53 12.78 -0.57 -0.81
C ALA A 53 12.29 -0.95 -2.22
N CYS A 54 12.84 -2.04 -2.75
CA CYS A 54 12.43 -2.57 -4.05
C CYS A 54 11.84 -3.96 -3.87
N CYS A 55 11.07 -4.42 -4.85
CA CYS A 55 10.48 -5.76 -4.79
C CYS A 55 11.58 -6.82 -4.65
N SER A 56 11.39 -7.76 -3.72
CA SER A 56 12.34 -8.84 -3.46
C SER A 56 12.48 -9.84 -4.61
N GLU A 57 11.47 -9.91 -5.50
CA GLU A 57 11.47 -10.87 -6.63
C GLU A 57 11.94 -10.23 -7.95
N CYS A 58 11.37 -9.09 -8.37
CA CYS A 58 11.71 -8.47 -9.67
C CYS A 58 12.57 -7.19 -9.57
N HIS A 59 12.92 -6.75 -8.36
CA HIS A 59 13.71 -5.53 -8.12
C HIS A 59 13.13 -4.23 -8.69
N SER A 60 11.83 -4.22 -9.03
CA SER A 60 11.12 -2.99 -9.35
C SER A 60 11.07 -2.06 -8.13
N ASN A 61 11.21 -0.76 -8.40
CA ASN A 61 11.03 0.38 -7.50
C ASN A 61 9.68 1.09 -7.70
N GLU A 62 8.71 0.43 -8.34
CA GLU A 62 7.36 0.94 -8.53
C GLU A 62 6.35 0.12 -7.70
N GLU A 63 5.38 0.81 -7.09
CA GLU A 63 4.25 0.21 -6.39
C GLU A 63 4.62 -0.87 -5.36
N GLN A 64 5.46 -0.53 -4.38
CA GLN A 64 5.88 -1.44 -3.32
C GLN A 64 4.81 -1.62 -2.26
N TRP A 65 4.66 -2.87 -1.84
CA TRP A 65 3.80 -3.29 -0.75
C TRP A 65 4.64 -4.10 0.23
N VAL A 66 4.68 -3.65 1.49
CA VAL A 66 5.36 -4.36 2.58
C VAL A 66 4.34 -5.23 3.34
N CYS A 67 4.62 -6.52 3.45
CA CYS A 67 3.81 -7.44 4.25
C CYS A 67 3.85 -7.03 5.73
N LEU A 68 2.70 -6.91 6.39
CA LEU A 68 2.64 -6.50 7.80
C LEU A 68 2.81 -7.65 8.80
N THR A 69 3.02 -8.87 8.31
CA THR A 69 3.35 -10.05 9.14
C THR A 69 4.83 -10.43 9.05
N CYS A 70 5.50 -10.23 7.91
CA CYS A 70 6.90 -10.64 7.75
C CYS A 70 7.81 -9.57 7.15
N TYR A 71 7.28 -8.37 6.90
CA TYR A 71 8.01 -7.20 6.40
C TYR A 71 8.76 -7.40 5.06
N LEU A 72 8.44 -8.47 4.31
CA LEU A 72 8.93 -8.66 2.95
C LEU A 72 8.25 -7.66 2.00
N VAL A 73 9.05 -7.00 1.14
CA VAL A 73 8.58 -6.00 0.19
C VAL A 73 8.41 -6.60 -1.19
N ASN A 74 7.21 -6.49 -1.74
CA ASN A 74 6.86 -6.99 -3.07
C ASN A 74 6.12 -5.96 -3.90
N CYS A 75 6.20 -6.03 -5.22
CA CYS A 75 5.46 -5.11 -6.08
C CYS A 75 3.96 -5.47 -6.15
N SER A 76 3.14 -4.46 -6.44
CA SER A 76 1.69 -4.59 -6.51
C SER A 76 1.22 -5.43 -7.71
N ARG A 77 -0.09 -5.72 -7.74
CA ARG A 77 -0.79 -6.36 -8.87
C ARG A 77 -0.68 -5.60 -10.19
N TYR A 78 -0.35 -4.31 -10.15
CA TYR A 78 -0.23 -3.47 -11.34
C TYR A 78 1.17 -3.49 -11.96
N ILE A 79 2.14 -4.12 -11.28
CA ILE A 79 3.50 -4.32 -11.80
C ILE A 79 3.70 -5.77 -12.21
N ALA A 80 3.88 -6.68 -11.23
CA ALA A 80 4.05 -8.11 -11.48
C ALA A 80 3.31 -9.00 -10.46
N GLY A 81 2.57 -8.43 -9.52
CA GLY A 81 1.70 -9.17 -8.61
C GLY A 81 2.40 -9.93 -7.49
N HIS A 82 3.69 -9.71 -7.24
CA HIS A 82 4.43 -10.45 -6.21
C HIS A 82 3.84 -10.30 -4.81
N ALA A 83 3.21 -9.17 -4.47
CA ALA A 83 2.56 -9.01 -3.16
C ALA A 83 1.34 -9.95 -3.01
N VAL A 84 0.59 -10.16 -4.09
CA VAL A 84 -0.52 -11.13 -4.14
C VAL A 84 0.01 -12.56 -4.06
N TYR A 85 1.04 -12.89 -4.85
CA TYR A 85 1.65 -14.22 -4.81
C TYR A 85 2.26 -14.53 -3.45
N HIS A 86 2.88 -13.55 -2.81
CA HIS A 86 3.36 -13.65 -1.44
C HIS A 86 2.23 -14.00 -0.47
N GLN A 87 1.11 -13.27 -0.51
CA GLN A 87 -0.04 -13.59 0.33
C GLN A 87 -0.57 -15.01 0.05
N MET A 88 -0.69 -15.41 -1.21
CA MET A 88 -1.18 -16.75 -1.57
C MET A 88 -0.27 -17.88 -1.06
N ARG A 89 1.06 -17.67 -1.06
CA ARG A 89 2.05 -18.67 -0.61
C ARG A 89 2.18 -18.73 0.91
N THR A 90 1.97 -17.61 1.61
CA THR A 90 2.28 -17.48 3.04
C THR A 90 1.06 -17.38 3.94
N GLY A 91 -0.09 -17.01 3.39
CA GLY A 91 -1.31 -16.72 4.15
C GLY A 91 -1.31 -15.35 4.84
N HIS A 92 -0.26 -14.53 4.73
CA HIS A 92 -0.20 -13.23 5.40
C HIS A 92 -1.22 -12.23 4.82
N SER A 93 -2.21 -11.83 5.62
CA SER A 93 -3.41 -11.20 5.10
C SER A 93 -3.26 -9.74 4.67
N MET A 94 -2.31 -8.99 5.24
CA MET A 94 -2.23 -7.54 5.03
C MET A 94 -0.88 -7.06 4.53
N ALA A 95 -0.93 -6.07 3.65
CA ALA A 95 0.24 -5.33 3.19
C ALA A 95 -0.03 -3.83 3.18
N LEU A 96 1.01 -3.06 3.50
CA LEU A 96 1.04 -1.59 3.48
C LEU A 96 1.70 -1.13 2.16
N SER A 97 1.00 -0.30 1.41
CA SER A 97 1.54 0.38 0.24
C SER A 97 2.55 1.47 0.65
N LEU A 98 3.75 1.44 0.08
CA LEU A 98 4.76 2.49 0.28
C LEU A 98 4.49 3.72 -0.61
N THR A 99 3.62 3.58 -1.62
CA THR A 99 3.21 4.68 -2.51
C THR A 99 2.23 5.64 -1.83
N ASP A 100 1.26 5.14 -1.06
CA ASP A 100 0.18 5.97 -0.50
C ASP A 100 -0.13 5.68 0.98
N LEU A 101 0.62 4.78 1.61
CA LEU A 101 0.48 4.40 3.02
C LEU A 101 -0.89 3.79 3.37
N SER A 102 -1.64 3.34 2.36
CA SER A 102 -2.86 2.57 2.54
C SER A 102 -2.52 1.10 2.87
N VAL A 103 -3.39 0.45 3.66
CA VAL A 103 -3.24 -0.97 4.00
C VAL A 103 -4.35 -1.73 3.32
N TRP A 104 -4.00 -2.78 2.59
CA TRP A 104 -4.95 -3.70 1.96
C TRP A 104 -4.98 -5.01 2.73
N CYS A 105 -6.20 -5.49 2.99
CA CYS A 105 -6.42 -6.85 3.44
C CYS A 105 -6.85 -7.69 2.24
N TYR A 106 -6.05 -8.70 1.88
CA TYR A 106 -6.33 -9.57 0.74
C TYR A 106 -7.60 -10.39 0.93
N PRO A 107 -7.82 -11.11 2.06
CA PRO A 107 -9.04 -11.91 2.20
C PRO A 107 -10.33 -11.08 2.28
N CYS A 108 -10.29 -9.87 2.82
CA CYS A 108 -11.47 -8.99 2.87
C CYS A 108 -11.66 -8.15 1.59
N GLU A 109 -10.71 -8.20 0.66
CA GLU A 109 -10.68 -7.38 -0.55
C GLU A 109 -10.99 -5.89 -0.29
N SER A 110 -10.42 -5.36 0.80
CA SER A 110 -10.74 -4.01 1.28
C SER A 110 -9.52 -3.32 1.87
N TYR A 111 -9.51 -1.98 1.78
CA TYR A 111 -8.59 -1.18 2.57
C TYR A 111 -8.96 -1.24 4.04
N VAL A 112 -7.97 -1.16 4.93
CA VAL A 112 -8.14 -1.22 6.38
C VAL A 112 -7.46 -0.04 7.06
N HIS A 113 -8.13 0.55 8.04
CA HIS A 113 -7.59 1.59 8.88
C HIS A 113 -7.94 1.32 10.35
N HIS A 114 -6.93 1.03 11.17
CA HIS A 114 -7.08 0.71 12.59
C HIS A 114 -5.84 1.16 13.36
N GLU A 115 -5.98 1.40 14.67
CA GLU A 115 -4.89 1.90 15.54
C GLU A 115 -3.64 1.00 15.52
N VAL A 116 -3.83 -0.31 15.44
CA VAL A 116 -2.73 -1.30 15.37
C VAL A 116 -1.85 -1.13 14.12
N LEU A 117 -2.36 -0.49 13.07
CA LEU A 117 -1.63 -0.23 11.82
C LEU A 117 -0.81 1.06 11.89
N ILE A 118 -1.06 1.93 12.89
CA ILE A 118 -0.44 3.25 12.99
C ILE A 118 1.08 3.18 13.15
N PRO A 119 1.68 2.27 13.94
CA PRO A 119 3.13 2.14 14.00
C PRO A 119 3.75 1.91 12.62
N ALA A 120 3.24 0.93 11.85
CA ALA A 120 3.75 0.63 10.52
C ALA A 120 3.54 1.79 9.53
N LYS A 121 2.37 2.43 9.54
CA LYS A 121 2.10 3.62 8.73
C LYS A 121 3.03 4.77 9.07
N ASN A 122 3.27 5.02 10.36
CA ASN A 122 4.15 6.08 10.82
C ASN A 122 5.62 5.79 10.46
N ALA A 123 6.10 4.55 10.60
CA ALA A 123 7.46 4.18 10.17
C ALA A 123 7.66 4.40 8.68
N ALA A 124 6.70 3.98 7.85
CA ALA A 124 6.73 4.22 6.41
C ALA A 124 6.64 5.73 6.08
N HIS A 125 5.81 6.49 6.80
CA HIS A 125 5.70 7.94 6.66
C HIS A 125 7.02 8.66 7.00
N GLN A 126 7.64 8.31 8.12
CA GLN A 126 8.94 8.86 8.53
C GLN A 126 10.02 8.53 7.50
N SER A 127 10.08 7.28 7.02
CA SER A 127 11.03 6.92 5.97
C SER A 127 10.80 7.68 4.67
N LYS A 128 9.54 7.95 4.31
CA LYS A 128 9.17 8.61 3.06
C LYS A 128 9.34 10.13 3.08
N PHE A 129 8.96 10.77 4.18
CA PHE A 129 8.83 12.23 4.27
C PHE A 129 9.79 12.86 5.29
N GLY A 130 10.51 12.06 6.06
CA GLY A 130 11.43 12.53 7.10
C GLY A 130 10.74 13.08 8.36
N VAL A 131 9.42 12.94 8.48
CA VAL A 131 8.61 13.43 9.61
C VAL A 131 7.56 12.40 10.02
N SER A 132 7.10 12.44 11.26
CA SER A 132 5.99 11.59 11.72
C SER A 132 4.70 11.88 10.96
N MET A 133 3.84 10.87 10.86
CA MET A 133 2.50 11.03 10.31
C MET A 133 1.75 12.10 11.13
N PRO A 134 1.06 13.06 10.48
CA PRO A 134 0.23 14.02 11.19
C PRO A 134 -0.78 13.31 12.07
N GLU A 135 -1.03 13.84 13.27
CA GLU A 135 -2.10 13.32 14.12
C GLU A 135 -3.41 13.36 13.35
N GLN A 136 -3.99 12.19 13.09
CA GLN A 136 -5.33 12.11 12.53
C GLN A 136 -6.25 12.58 13.65
N GLY A 137 -6.67 13.84 13.55
CA GLY A 137 -7.44 14.53 14.58
C GLY A 137 -8.46 13.59 15.17
N ARG A 138 -8.23 13.18 16.43
CA ARG A 138 -9.28 12.59 17.24
C ARG A 138 -10.35 13.66 17.22
N SER A 139 -11.46 13.40 16.52
CA SER A 139 -12.60 14.29 16.58
C SER A 139 -13.09 14.23 18.02
N THR A 140 -12.51 15.07 18.87
CA THR A 140 -12.97 15.33 20.22
C THR A 140 -14.30 16.04 20.05
N PHE A 141 -15.36 15.26 19.90
CA PHE A 141 -16.70 15.70 20.26
C PHE A 141 -16.87 15.55 21.76
#